data_AF-A0A150L3D9-F1
#
_entry.id   AF-A0A150L3D9-F1
#
_cell.length_a   1.000
_cell.length_b   1.000
_cell.length_c   1.000
_cell.angle_alpha   90.00
_cell.angle_beta   90.00
_cell.angle_gamma   90.00
#
_symmetry.space_group_name_H-M   'P 1'
#
loop_
_entity.id
_entity.type
_entity.pdbx_description
1 polymer ?
#
loop_
_entity_poly.entity_id
_entity_poly.type
_entity_poly.pdbx_seq_one_letter_code
_entity_poly.pdbx_strand_id
1 'polypeptide(L)'
;MTKESFLRGLHIGFRALSFALLGLLFSLTTRPVRLFYSLMQQLKLKPKYAYSFLAAVRLLPIMLEEFQTVHNALKVRGTASHGWLEKMKRYAIPLLSQSIRRAQRIAVAMEAKRFSSSTERTFYYEIGFNKHDIALVALFAFVAAAAYYTGVHYPYIPVTDVR
;
A
#
# COMPACT_ATOMS: atom_id res chain seq x y z
N MET A 1 19.49 -19.87 -32.04
CA MET A 1 19.12 -19.44 -30.67
C MET A 1 19.77 -20.39 -29.69
N THR A 2 20.70 -19.91 -28.86
CA THR A 2 21.51 -20.75 -27.97
C THR A 2 20.64 -21.26 -26.83
N LYS A 3 20.69 -22.57 -26.54
CA LYS A 3 19.88 -23.21 -25.48
C LYS A 3 20.05 -22.50 -24.12
N GLU A 4 21.23 -21.95 -23.86
CA GLU A 4 21.56 -21.16 -22.67
C GLU A 4 20.75 -19.86 -22.54
N SER A 5 20.61 -19.09 -23.63
CA SER A 5 19.81 -17.85 -23.62
C SER A 5 18.34 -18.14 -23.32
N PHE A 6 17.81 -19.26 -23.84
CA PHE A 6 16.43 -19.69 -23.58
C PHE A 6 16.22 -20.09 -22.11
N LEU A 7 17.13 -20.87 -21.53
CA LEU A 7 17.08 -21.28 -20.12
C LEU A 7 17.21 -20.08 -19.16
N ARG A 8 18.10 -19.14 -19.46
CA ARG A 8 18.28 -17.92 -18.63
C ARG A 8 17.06 -17.01 -18.69
N GLY A 9 16.45 -16.87 -19.87
CA GLY A 9 15.18 -16.15 -20.04
C GLY A 9 14.05 -16.79 -19.22
N LEU A 10 13.95 -18.11 -19.26
CA LEU A 10 12.96 -18.86 -18.47
C LEU A 10 13.15 -18.66 -16.96
N HIS A 11 14.40 -18.72 -16.48
CA HIS A 11 14.72 -18.48 -15.07
C HIS A 11 14.33 -17.08 -14.59
N ILE A 12 14.69 -16.04 -15.36
CA ILE A 12 14.31 -14.65 -15.04
C ILE A 12 12.79 -14.49 -15.08
N GLY A 13 12.12 -15.13 -16.05
CA GLY A 13 10.65 -15.15 -16.15
C GLY A 13 9.98 -15.75 -14.92
N PHE A 14 10.40 -16.94 -14.48
CA PHE A 14 9.87 -17.57 -13.27
C PHE A 14 10.15 -16.76 -12.00
N ARG A 15 11.33 -16.13 -11.90
CA ARG A 15 11.65 -15.22 -10.79
C ARG A 15 10.69 -14.03 -10.76
N ALA A 16 10.49 -13.35 -11.89
CA ALA A 16 9.58 -12.22 -11.99
C ALA A 16 8.14 -12.63 -11.65
N LEU A 17 7.69 -13.77 -12.18
CA LEU A 17 6.36 -14.32 -11.90
C LEU A 17 6.18 -14.66 -10.42
N SER A 18 7.20 -15.22 -9.78
CA SER A 18 7.18 -15.52 -8.34
C SER A 18 7.01 -14.25 -7.50
N PHE A 19 7.78 -13.19 -7.79
CA PHE A 19 7.63 -11.91 -7.08
C PHE A 19 6.27 -11.26 -7.35
N ALA A 20 5.76 -11.35 -8.57
CA ALA A 20 4.44 -10.83 -8.92
C ALA A 20 3.33 -11.55 -8.14
N LEU A 21 3.37 -12.88 -8.09
CA LEU A 21 2.40 -13.69 -7.33
C LEU A 21 2.47 -13.40 -5.83
N LEU A 22 3.67 -13.29 -5.26
CA LEU A 22 3.85 -12.93 -3.85
C LEU A 22 3.27 -11.55 -3.53
N GLY A 23 3.57 -10.55 -4.37
CA GLY A 23 3.03 -9.20 -4.20
C GLY A 23 1.52 -9.15 -4.34
N LEU A 24 0.96 -9.90 -5.29
CA LEU A 24 -0.48 -9.98 -5.52
C LEU A 24 -1.21 -10.70 -4.37
N LEU A 25 -0.63 -11.80 -3.87
CA LEU A 25 -1.15 -12.51 -2.71
C LEU A 25 -1.14 -11.60 -1.48
N PHE A 26 -0.04 -10.89 -1.22
CA PHE A 26 0.05 -9.92 -0.13
C PHE A 26 -1.00 -8.80 -0.26
N SER A 27 -1.17 -8.24 -1.46
CA SER A 27 -2.14 -7.18 -1.75
C SER A 27 -3.59 -7.63 -1.51
N LEU A 28 -3.94 -8.85 -1.92
CA LEU A 28 -5.29 -9.39 -1.77
C LEU A 28 -5.62 -9.84 -0.35
N THR A 29 -4.66 -10.40 0.39
CA THR A 29 -4.89 -10.88 1.76
C THR A 29 -4.78 -9.77 2.81
N THR A 30 -3.95 -8.77 2.56
CA THR A 30 -3.59 -7.75 3.56
C THR A 30 -4.34 -6.45 3.34
N ARG A 31 -5.26 -6.14 4.26
CA ARG A 31 -5.89 -4.80 4.29
C ARG A 31 -4.85 -3.78 4.80
N PRO A 32 -4.62 -2.66 4.09
CA PRO A 32 -3.59 -1.67 4.46
C PRO A 32 -3.82 -1.10 5.86
N VAL A 33 -5.08 -0.94 6.28
CA VAL A 33 -5.41 -0.50 7.65
C VAL A 33 -4.87 -1.47 8.72
N ARG A 34 -5.03 -2.79 8.51
CA ARG A 34 -4.55 -3.80 9.46
C ARG A 34 -3.02 -3.86 9.51
N LEU A 35 -2.37 -3.69 8.36
CA LEU A 35 -0.91 -3.62 8.27
C LEU A 35 -0.35 -2.48 9.13
N PHE A 36 -0.96 -1.28 9.07
CA PHE A 36 -0.49 -0.14 9.85
C PHE A 36 -0.74 -0.27 11.35
N TYR A 37 -1.85 -0.88 11.76
CA TYR A 37 -2.06 -1.22 13.17
C TYR A 37 -0.99 -2.21 13.67
N SER A 38 -0.62 -3.20 12.84
CA SER A 38 0.41 -4.18 13.20
C SER A 38 1.79 -3.52 13.30
N LEU A 39 2.14 -2.65 12.35
CA LEU A 39 3.35 -1.83 12.41
C LEU A 39 3.39 -0.93 13.65
N MET A 40 2.26 -0.33 14.03
CA MET A 40 2.19 0.50 15.23
C MET A 40 2.48 -0.30 16.51
N GLN A 41 1.99 -1.53 16.61
CA GLN A 41 2.11 -2.37 17.80
C GLN A 41 3.42 -3.14 17.88
N GLN A 42 3.80 -3.80 16.78
CA GLN A 42 4.98 -4.66 16.73
C GLN A 42 6.26 -3.85 16.51
N LEU A 43 6.22 -2.85 15.62
CA LEU A 43 7.38 -1.98 15.33
C LEU A 43 7.43 -0.74 16.24
N LYS A 44 6.48 -0.59 17.18
CA LYS A 44 6.36 0.55 18.12
C LYS A 44 6.44 1.92 17.42
N LEU A 45 5.83 2.03 16.24
CA LEU A 45 5.76 3.29 15.50
C LEU A 45 5.02 4.35 16.33
N LYS A 46 5.60 5.56 16.45
CA LYS A 46 4.99 6.67 17.21
C LYS A 46 3.55 6.90 16.70
N PRO A 47 2.52 6.87 17.57
CA PRO A 47 1.11 6.90 17.16
C PRO A 47 0.74 8.08 16.25
N LYS A 48 1.44 9.22 16.40
CA LYS A 48 1.26 10.40 15.55
C LYS A 48 1.39 10.10 14.05
N TYR A 49 2.36 9.29 13.64
CA TYR A 49 2.56 8.97 12.23
C TYR A 49 1.51 7.96 11.74
N ALA A 50 1.19 6.95 12.56
CA ALA A 50 0.19 5.94 12.23
C ALA A 50 -1.21 6.55 12.03
N TYR A 51 -1.64 7.45 12.91
CA TYR A 51 -2.94 8.12 12.79
C TYR A 51 -3.01 9.04 11.58
N SER A 52 -1.95 9.79 11.28
CA SER A 52 -1.90 10.64 10.08
C SER A 52 -2.00 9.81 8.80
N PHE A 53 -1.29 8.68 8.73
CA PHE A 53 -1.38 7.78 7.60
C PHE A 53 -2.78 7.14 7.48
N LEU A 54 -3.34 6.65 8.58
CA LEU A 54 -4.67 6.05 8.59
C LEU A 54 -5.75 7.06 8.18
N ALA A 55 -5.63 8.31 8.62
CA ALA A 55 -6.49 9.40 8.19
C ALA A 55 -6.36 9.64 6.67
N ALA A 56 -5.14 9.66 6.13
CA ALA A 56 -4.90 9.81 4.69
C ALA A 56 -5.54 8.67 3.87
N VAL A 57 -5.34 7.41 4.29
CA VAL A 57 -5.95 6.25 3.62
C VAL A 57 -7.48 6.32 3.63
N ARG A 58 -8.06 6.77 4.74
CA ARG A 58 -9.53 6.93 4.85
C ARG A 58 -10.06 8.10 4.03
N LEU A 59 -9.25 9.14 3.82
CA LEU A 59 -9.61 10.30 3.01
C LEU A 59 -9.56 10.03 1.51
N LEU A 60 -8.71 9.12 1.04
CA LEU A 60 -8.58 8.75 -0.39
C LEU A 60 -9.92 8.44 -1.08
N PRO A 61 -10.77 7.50 -0.60
CA PRO A 61 -12.04 7.20 -1.27
C PRO A 61 -12.95 8.41 -1.34
N ILE A 62 -12.95 9.24 -0.28
CA ILE A 62 -13.77 10.44 -0.23
C ILE A 62 -13.29 11.50 -1.23
N MET A 63 -11.97 11.63 -1.40
CA MET A 63 -11.40 12.52 -2.43
C MET A 63 -11.76 12.06 -3.85
N LEU A 64 -11.84 10.75 -4.10
CA LEU A 64 -12.27 10.22 -5.39
C LEU A 64 -13.73 10.57 -5.70
N GLU A 65 -14.63 10.44 -4.71
CA GLU A 65 -16.03 10.85 -4.85
C GLU A 65 -16.18 12.36 -5.09
N GLU A 66 -15.39 13.18 -4.38
CA GLU A 66 -15.34 14.63 -4.59
C GLU A 66 -14.80 14.97 -5.98
N PHE A 67 -13.76 14.27 -6.44
CA PHE A 67 -13.23 14.41 -7.79
C PHE A 67 -14.30 14.09 -8.85
N GLN A 68 -15.04 13.00 -8.68
CA GLN A 68 -16.12 12.62 -9.58
C GLN A 68 -17.22 13.69 -9.62
N THR A 69 -17.54 14.28 -8.46
CA THR A 69 -18.55 15.35 -8.33
C THR A 69 -18.10 16.61 -9.05
N VAL A 70 -16.85 17.05 -8.83
CA VAL A 70 -16.25 18.21 -9.52
C VAL A 70 -16.18 17.96 -11.02
N HIS A 71 -15.80 16.74 -11.43
CA HIS A 71 -15.75 16.34 -12.82
C HIS A 71 -17.11 16.44 -13.51
N ASN A 72 -18.15 15.90 -12.88
CA ASN A 72 -19.51 15.96 -13.40
C ASN A 72 -20.02 17.41 -13.48
N ALA A 73 -19.74 18.23 -12.47
CA ALA A 73 -20.11 19.65 -12.47
C ALA A 73 -19.44 20.45 -13.60
N LEU A 74 -18.15 20.20 -13.86
CA LEU A 74 -17.42 20.81 -14.97
C LEU A 74 -17.92 20.32 -16.33
N LYS A 75 -18.33 19.05 -16.43
CA LYS A 75 -18.90 18.47 -17.65
C LYS A 75 -20.24 19.11 -18.00
N VAL A 76 -21.14 19.31 -17.03
CA VAL A 76 -22.43 19.98 -17.23
C VAL A 76 -22.27 21.43 -17.65
N ARG A 77 -21.24 22.13 -17.13
CA ARG A 77 -20.94 23.51 -17.53
C ARG A 77 -20.39 23.64 -18.96
N GLY A 78 -20.13 22.54 -19.66
CA GLY A 78 -19.68 22.55 -21.06
C GLY A 78 -18.34 23.27 -21.27
N THR A 79 -17.51 23.42 -20.23
CA THR A 79 -16.34 24.29 -20.32
C THR A 79 -15.23 23.61 -21.13
N ALA A 80 -15.02 24.06 -22.37
CA ALA A 80 -13.82 23.73 -23.13
C ALA A 80 -12.57 24.27 -22.39
N SER A 81 -11.55 23.43 -22.25
CA SER A 81 -10.26 23.81 -21.69
C SER A 81 -9.29 23.93 -22.86
N HIS A 82 -8.68 25.10 -23.04
CA HIS A 82 -7.80 25.37 -24.19
C HIS A 82 -6.37 24.86 -23.95
N GLY A 83 -6.10 24.25 -22.79
CA GLY A 83 -4.84 23.57 -22.48
C GLY A 83 -4.90 22.67 -21.25
N TRP A 84 -3.87 21.83 -21.08
CA TRP A 84 -3.73 20.87 -19.97
C TRP A 84 -3.56 21.57 -18.61
N LEU A 85 -2.81 22.68 -18.59
CA LEU A 85 -2.55 23.50 -17.40
C LEU A 85 -3.82 24.14 -16.86
N GLU A 86 -4.65 24.68 -17.75
CA GLU A 86 -5.92 25.29 -17.39
C GLU A 86 -6.91 24.25 -16.88
N LYS A 87 -6.91 23.06 -17.50
CA LYS A 87 -7.68 21.91 -17.04
C LYS A 87 -7.26 21.56 -15.60
N MET A 88 -5.97 21.39 -15.35
CA MET A 88 -5.45 21.08 -14.01
C MET A 88 -5.85 22.11 -12.96
N LYS A 89 -5.70 23.41 -13.24
CA LYS A 89 -6.13 24.47 -12.31
C LYS A 89 -7.63 24.39 -11.99
N ARG A 90 -8.47 24.14 -13.00
CA ARG A 90 -9.93 24.05 -12.83
C ARG A 90 -10.37 22.88 -11.96
N TYR A 91 -9.65 21.75 -11.97
CA TYR A 91 -9.91 20.63 -11.05
C TYR A 91 -9.27 20.86 -9.67
N ALA A 92 -8.03 21.34 -9.63
CA ALA A 92 -7.26 21.45 -8.40
C ALA A 92 -7.83 22.51 -7.44
N ILE A 93 -8.22 23.68 -7.93
CA ILE A 93 -8.75 24.77 -7.08
C ILE A 93 -9.96 24.32 -6.24
N PRO A 94 -11.06 23.80 -6.83
CA PRO A 94 -12.22 23.38 -6.05
C PRO A 94 -11.88 22.21 -5.11
N LEU A 95 -11.09 21.23 -5.56
CA LEU A 95 -10.70 20.08 -4.73
C LEU A 95 -9.85 20.48 -3.52
N LEU A 96 -8.86 21.34 -3.71
CA LEU A 96 -8.02 21.86 -2.62
C LEU A 96 -8.86 22.69 -1.65
N SER A 97 -9.73 23.55 -2.17
CA SER A 97 -10.64 24.36 -1.35
C SER A 97 -11.57 23.48 -0.50
N GLN A 98 -12.12 22.41 -1.09
CA GLN A 98 -12.95 21.42 -0.39
C GLN A 98 -12.17 20.69 0.70
N SER A 99 -10.94 20.27 0.36
CA SER A 99 -10.02 19.55 1.24
C SER A 99 -9.63 20.39 2.46
N ILE A 100 -9.30 21.67 2.27
CA ILE A 100 -8.94 22.60 3.36
C ILE A 100 -10.12 22.78 4.32
N ARG A 101 -11.34 23.05 3.82
CA ARG A 101 -12.54 23.16 4.65
C ARG A 101 -12.83 21.89 5.45
N ARG A 102 -12.56 20.72 4.86
CA ARG A 102 -12.73 19.42 5.51
C ARG A 102 -11.67 19.22 6.60
N ALA A 103 -10.41 19.52 6.31
CA ALA A 103 -9.33 19.43 7.29
C ALA A 103 -9.60 20.32 8.52
N GLN A 104 -10.07 21.54 8.32
CA GLN A 104 -10.47 22.42 9.42
C GLN A 104 -11.60 21.82 10.27
N ARG A 105 -12.66 21.28 9.64
CA ARG A 105 -13.76 20.62 10.36
C ARG A 105 -13.28 19.41 11.17
N ILE A 106 -12.36 18.62 10.62
CA ILE A 106 -11.74 17.49 11.33
C ILE A 106 -10.92 17.98 12.51
N ALA A 107 -10.10 19.03 12.33
CA ALA A 107 -9.28 19.60 13.39
C ALA A 107 -10.12 20.11 14.56
N VAL A 108 -11.16 20.91 14.28
CA VAL A 108 -12.09 21.42 15.31
C VAL A 108 -12.79 20.27 16.04
N ALA A 109 -13.23 19.24 15.31
CA ALA A 109 -13.84 18.06 15.94
C ALA A 109 -12.85 17.26 16.81
N MET A 110 -11.58 17.22 16.43
CA MET A 110 -10.51 16.57 17.22
C MET A 110 -10.19 17.37 18.49
N GLU A 111 -10.13 18.69 18.41
CA GLU A 111 -9.96 19.57 19.57
C GLU A 111 -11.13 19.45 20.55
N ALA A 112 -12.37 19.45 20.04
CA ALA A 112 -13.57 19.24 20.86
C ALA A 112 -13.57 17.89 21.58
N LYS A 113 -12.99 16.84 20.98
CA LYS A 113 -12.82 15.52 21.59
C LYS A 113 -11.59 15.42 22.52
N ARG A 114 -10.93 16.54 22.85
CA ARG A 114 -9.68 16.57 23.64
C ARG A 114 -8.60 15.64 23.06
N PHE A 115 -8.41 15.66 21.73
CA PHE A 115 -7.33 14.92 21.09
C PHE A 115 -5.97 15.60 21.38
N SER A 116 -5.49 15.53 22.63
CA SER A 116 -4.15 15.99 23.00
C SER A 116 -3.11 14.87 22.81
N SER A 117 -1.84 15.25 22.65
CA SER A 117 -0.70 14.34 22.54
C SER A 117 -0.05 13.99 23.89
N SER A 118 -0.64 14.46 25.00
CA SER A 118 0.01 14.52 26.31
C SER A 118 -0.30 13.35 27.25
N THR A 119 -1.12 12.39 26.86
CA THR A 119 -1.50 11.24 27.71
C THR A 119 -1.17 9.93 27.00
N GLU A 120 -0.63 8.96 27.75
CA GLU A 120 -0.44 7.59 27.28
C GLU A 120 -1.78 7.04 26.77
N ARG A 121 -1.84 6.72 25.48
CA ARG A 121 -3.08 6.25 24.86
C ARG A 121 -3.19 4.75 24.96
N THR A 122 -4.36 4.29 25.38
CA THR A 122 -4.79 2.90 25.26
C THR A 122 -5.19 2.60 23.81
N PHE A 123 -4.70 1.48 23.27
CA PHE A 123 -5.02 1.06 21.90
C PHE A 123 -6.34 0.30 21.89
N TYR A 124 -7.32 0.76 21.08
CA TYR A 124 -8.64 0.11 20.99
C TYR A 124 -8.63 -1.19 20.19
N TYR A 125 -7.75 -1.29 19.18
CA TYR A 125 -7.54 -2.51 18.42
C TYR A 125 -6.25 -3.14 18.91
N GLU A 126 -6.31 -4.32 19.53
CA GLU A 126 -5.13 -5.15 19.76
C GLU A 126 -5.02 -6.15 18.61
N ILE A 127 -3.91 -6.11 17.87
CA ILE A 127 -3.57 -7.14 16.89
C ILE A 127 -2.78 -8.19 17.64
N GLY A 128 -3.50 -9.18 18.15
CA GLY A 128 -2.91 -10.40 18.69
C GLY A 128 -2.30 -11.23 17.57
N PHE A 129 -1.21 -11.93 17.90
CA PHE A 129 -0.62 -12.95 17.04
C PHE A 129 -1.50 -14.20 17.08
N ASN A 130 -2.02 -14.65 15.94
CA ASN A 130 -2.85 -15.84 15.89
C ASN A 130 -1.99 -17.07 15.53
N LYS A 131 -2.38 -18.26 15.97
CA LYS A 131 -1.71 -19.53 15.63
C LYS A 131 -1.61 -19.76 14.11
N HIS A 132 -2.54 -19.21 13.35
CA HIS A 132 -2.54 -19.22 11.89
C HIS A 132 -1.38 -18.41 11.29
N ASP A 133 -0.94 -17.34 11.96
CA ASP A 133 0.20 -16.53 11.50
C ASP A 133 1.50 -17.34 11.63
N ILE A 134 1.64 -18.14 12.70
CA ILE A 134 2.77 -19.05 12.90
C ILE A 134 2.79 -20.14 11.81
N ALA A 135 1.64 -20.76 11.52
CA ALA A 135 1.53 -21.77 10.48
C ALA A 135 1.90 -21.22 9.10
N LEU A 136 1.49 -19.97 8.81
CA LEU A 136 1.81 -19.31 7.55
C LEU A 136 3.30 -18.95 7.44
N VAL A 137 3.92 -18.44 8.51
CA VAL A 137 5.37 -18.20 8.56
C VAL A 137 6.15 -19.50 8.39
N ALA A 138 5.72 -20.58 9.04
CA ALA A 138 6.33 -21.90 8.90
C ALA A 138 6.22 -22.43 7.46
N LEU A 139 5.07 -22.26 6.81
CA LEU A 139 4.89 -22.63 5.40
C LEU A 139 5.82 -21.84 4.48
N PHE A 140 5.93 -20.52 4.66
CA PHE A 140 6.84 -19.69 3.86
C PHE A 140 8.31 -20.08 4.09
N ALA A 141 8.71 -20.33 5.33
CA ALA A 141 10.05 -20.79 5.66
C ALA A 141 10.34 -22.17 5.04
N PHE A 142 9.37 -23.08 5.07
CA PHE A 142 9.48 -24.40 4.44
C PHE A 142 9.64 -24.30 2.92
N VAL A 143 8.81 -23.47 2.25
CA VAL A 143 8.92 -23.25 0.80
C VAL A 143 10.27 -22.62 0.44
N ALA A 144 10.75 -21.65 1.22
CA ALA A 144 12.06 -21.03 1.00
C ALA A 144 13.21 -22.02 1.23
N ALA A 145 13.13 -22.86 2.27
CA ALA A 145 14.12 -23.89 2.55
C ALA A 145 14.12 -24.99 1.47
N ALA A 146 12.94 -25.41 1.01
CA ALA A 146 12.81 -26.36 -0.10
C ALA A 146 13.38 -25.78 -1.40
N ALA A 147 13.13 -24.50 -1.69
CA ALA A 147 13.70 -23.81 -2.85
C ALA A 147 15.23 -23.66 -2.76
N TYR A 148 15.76 -23.36 -1.58
CA TYR A 148 17.20 -23.34 -1.34
C TYR A 148 17.81 -24.73 -1.50
N TYR A 149 17.18 -25.75 -0.92
CA TYR A 149 17.62 -27.14 -1.00
C TYR A 149 17.64 -27.65 -2.44
N THR A 150 16.58 -27.40 -3.23
CA THR A 150 16.58 -27.75 -4.65
C THR A 150 17.60 -26.96 -5.45
N GLY A 151 17.84 -25.69 -5.12
CA GLY A 151 18.90 -24.88 -5.72
C GLY A 151 20.32 -25.40 -5.45
N VAL A 152 20.57 -25.94 -4.25
CA VAL A 152 21.88 -26.53 -3.88
C VAL A 152 22.05 -27.94 -4.45
N HIS A 153 20.99 -28.76 -4.41
CA HIS A 153 21.07 -30.19 -4.75
C HIS A 153 20.89 -30.46 -6.26
N TYR A 154 20.26 -29.54 -6.99
CA TYR A 154 20.09 -29.57 -8.43
C TYR A 154 20.68 -28.32 -9.08
N PRO A 155 22.02 -28.21 -9.21
CA PRO A 155 22.65 -27.21 -10.06
C PRO A 155 22.50 -27.63 -11.54
N TYR A 156 21.26 -27.72 -12.05
CA TYR A 156 21.01 -28.05 -13.46
C TYR A 156 21.43 -26.95 -14.43
N ILE A 157 21.74 -25.75 -13.91
CA ILE A 157 22.29 -24.66 -14.70
C ILE A 157 23.73 -24.45 -14.21
N PRO A 158 24.75 -24.88 -14.96
CA PRO A 158 26.11 -24.42 -14.73
C PRO A 158 26.14 -22.93 -15.08
N VAL A 159 25.83 -22.07 -14.12
CA VAL A 159 26.21 -20.64 -14.18
C VAL A 159 27.67 -20.55 -13.70
N THR A 160 28.55 -21.23 -14.43
CA THR A 160 29.96 -20.88 -14.63
C THR A 160 29.96 -20.20 -16.00
N ASP A 161 29.69 -18.91 -16.13
CA ASP A 161 30.55 -17.79 -15.77
C ASP A 161 29.68 -16.53 -15.73
N VAL A 162 29.85 -15.68 -14.71
CA VAL A 162 29.48 -14.27 -14.82
C VAL A 162 30.77 -13.47 -14.60
N ARG A 163 31.45 -13.23 -15.71
CA ARG A 163 32.12 -11.97 -15.97
C ARG A 163 31.33 -11.21 -17.04
#